data_AF-A0A1I5ZZE2-F1
#
_entry.id   AF-A0A1I5ZZE2-F1
#
_cell.length_a   1.000
_cell.length_b   1.000
_cell.length_c   1.000
_cell.angle_alpha   90.00
_cell.angle_beta   90.00
_cell.angle_gamma   90.00
#
_symmetry.space_group_name_H-M   'P 1'
#
loop_
_entity.id
_entity.type
_entity.pdbx_description
1 polymer ?
#
loop_
_entity_poly.entity_id
_entity_poly.type
_entity_poly.pdbx_seq_one_letter_code
_entity_poly.pdbx_strand_id
1 'polypeptide(L)'
;MSIGVKVIVTQNDNSAFDTDEYVVDINRKFGGHEKGDIVIIGSPLSHSHDVPLELELAIRIDGTIIFRGWRFVDPQLASRYFRYFNFKELIGIQDGPEITPTPAQCETVAGLFSKRIRFEGLRLYLGRRICKICPFDIDVESKKVGRQLYY
;
A
#
# COMPACT_ATOMS: atom_id res chain seq x y z
N MET A 1 18.95 18.93 14.96
CA MET A 1 17.57 19.44 14.85
C MET A 1 17.03 18.95 13.51
N SER A 2 16.16 17.92 13.50
CA SER A 2 15.49 17.54 12.25
C SER A 2 14.29 18.47 12.11
N ILE A 3 14.17 19.14 10.96
CA ILE A 3 12.98 19.91 10.63
C ILE A 3 11.93 18.87 10.25
N GLY A 4 10.97 18.65 11.15
CA GLY A 4 9.87 17.76 10.89
C GLY A 4 9.01 18.31 9.75
N VAL A 5 9.09 17.73 8.55
CA VAL A 5 8.20 18.10 7.45
C VAL A 5 6.90 17.31 7.64
N LYS A 6 5.80 18.04 7.89
CA LYS A 6 4.44 17.51 7.81
C LYS A 6 3.79 18.08 6.57
N VAL A 7 3.33 17.22 5.67
CA VAL A 7 2.53 17.66 4.51
C VAL A 7 1.07 17.42 4.83
N ILE A 8 0.25 18.46 4.73
CA ILE A 8 -1.20 18.37 4.87
C ILE A 8 -1.78 18.28 3.47
N VAL A 9 -2.52 17.21 3.22
CA VAL A 9 -3.25 17.02 1.96
C VAL A 9 -4.73 17.19 2.25
N THR A 10 -5.37 18.14 1.59
CA THR A 10 -6.80 18.43 1.73
C THR A 10 -7.64 17.65 0.73
N GLN A 11 -8.85 17.29 1.14
CA GLN A 11 -9.78 16.53 0.32
C GLN A 11 -10.22 17.28 -0.95
N ASN A 12 -10.53 16.53 -1.98
CA ASN A 12 -11.22 16.88 -3.21
C ASN A 12 -12.17 15.72 -3.60
N ASP A 13 -12.99 15.90 -4.64
CA ASP A 13 -14.04 14.95 -5.05
C ASP A 13 -13.53 13.51 -5.33
N ASN A 14 -12.22 13.30 -5.48
CA ASN A 14 -11.59 12.00 -5.76
C ASN A 14 -10.54 11.58 -4.72
N SER A 15 -10.63 12.05 -3.50
CA SER A 15 -9.61 11.80 -2.49
C SER A 15 -9.47 10.34 -2.07
N ALA A 16 -8.22 9.99 -1.74
CA ALA A 16 -7.84 8.66 -1.32
C ALA A 16 -8.10 8.39 0.17
N PHE A 17 -8.60 9.36 0.93
CA PHE A 17 -8.89 9.26 2.36
C PHE A 17 -10.28 9.85 2.66
N ASP A 18 -10.86 9.48 3.80
CA ASP A 18 -12.22 9.87 4.18
C ASP A 18 -12.29 11.11 5.09
N THR A 19 -11.13 11.66 5.47
CA THR A 19 -11.01 12.85 6.31
C THR A 19 -10.82 14.10 5.45
N ASP A 20 -11.12 15.28 6.00
CA ASP A 20 -10.90 16.56 5.31
C ASP A 20 -9.40 16.79 5.01
N GLU A 21 -8.54 16.29 5.91
CA GLU A 21 -7.09 16.40 5.84
C GLU A 21 -6.40 15.07 6.13
N TYR A 22 -5.29 14.82 5.45
CA TYR A 22 -4.35 13.74 5.75
C TYR A 22 -2.96 14.30 6.03
N VAL A 23 -2.36 13.90 7.16
CA VAL A 23 -1.01 14.33 7.54
C VAL A 23 0.01 13.28 7.11
N VAL A 24 0.86 13.64 6.15
CA VAL A 24 2.05 12.87 5.83
C VAL A 24 3.17 13.26 6.80
N ASP A 25 3.50 12.34 7.71
CA ASP A 25 4.68 12.44 8.56
C ASP A 25 5.84 11.66 7.94
N ILE A 26 6.74 12.35 7.24
CA ILE A 26 7.92 11.74 6.63
C ILE A 26 8.98 11.33 7.67
N ASN A 27 8.82 11.74 8.93
CA ASN A 27 9.73 11.41 10.04
C ASN A 27 9.17 10.30 10.92
N ARG A 28 8.02 9.72 10.56
CA ARG A 28 7.46 8.57 11.26
C ARG A 28 8.50 7.45 11.30
N LYS A 29 8.66 6.84 12.49
CA LYS A 29 9.63 5.77 12.70
C LYS A 29 9.34 4.59 11.75
N PHE A 30 10.39 4.17 11.06
CA PHE A 30 10.40 2.98 10.20
C PHE A 30 10.04 1.74 11.02
N GLY A 31 9.05 0.97 10.57
CA GLY A 31 8.50 -0.19 11.29
C GLY A 31 9.30 -1.50 11.19
N GLY A 32 10.47 -1.50 10.55
CA GLY A 32 11.32 -2.69 10.45
C GLY A 32 11.09 -3.55 9.20
N HIS A 33 12.06 -4.42 8.93
CA HIS A 33 11.99 -5.46 7.91
C HIS A 33 11.87 -6.84 8.56
N GLU A 34 10.99 -7.70 8.06
CA GLU A 34 10.87 -9.09 8.47
C GLU A 34 10.87 -10.05 7.28
N LYS A 35 11.40 -11.25 7.50
CA LYS A 35 11.43 -12.30 6.47
C LYS A 35 10.00 -12.75 6.18
N GLY A 36 9.65 -12.82 4.90
CA GLY A 36 8.31 -13.21 4.44
C GLY A 36 7.33 -12.03 4.28
N ASP A 37 7.78 -10.80 4.54
CA ASP A 37 7.01 -9.60 4.22
C ASP A 37 6.64 -9.51 2.74
N ILE A 38 5.37 -9.21 2.47
CA ILE A 38 4.94 -8.68 1.17
C ILE A 38 5.10 -7.17 1.23
N VAL A 39 6.08 -6.63 0.52
CA VAL A 39 6.32 -5.18 0.46
C VAL A 39 5.51 -4.58 -0.67
N ILE A 40 4.78 -3.50 -0.38
CA ILE A 40 4.00 -2.78 -1.37
C ILE A 40 4.39 -1.30 -1.36
N ILE A 41 4.60 -0.73 -2.54
CA ILE A 41 4.98 0.68 -2.71
C ILE A 41 4.10 1.32 -3.77
N GLY A 42 3.52 2.47 -3.46
CA GLY A 42 2.75 3.27 -4.39
C GLY A 42 2.44 4.64 -3.84
N SER A 43 1.87 5.51 -4.67
CA SER A 43 1.44 6.84 -4.29
C SER A 43 -0.08 6.86 -4.10
N PRO A 44 -0.59 6.80 -2.86
CA PRO A 44 -2.03 6.90 -2.63
C PRO A 44 -2.57 8.29 -2.99
N LEU A 45 -1.68 9.29 -3.10
CA LEU A 45 -2.02 10.70 -3.31
C LEU A 45 -1.90 11.15 -4.79
N SER A 46 -1.53 10.25 -5.71
CA SER A 46 -1.26 10.62 -7.10
C SER A 46 -2.48 11.11 -7.89
N HIS A 47 -3.70 10.89 -7.38
CA HIS A 47 -4.92 11.47 -7.98
C HIS A 47 -4.95 13.00 -7.85
N SER A 48 -4.18 13.56 -6.92
CA SER A 48 -4.04 15.01 -6.72
C SER A 48 -2.96 15.64 -7.62
N HIS A 49 -2.44 14.90 -8.60
CA HIS A 49 -1.50 15.27 -9.68
C HIS A 49 -0.15 15.94 -9.31
N ASP A 50 0.03 16.47 -8.09
CA ASP A 50 1.20 17.30 -7.76
C ASP A 50 1.94 16.86 -6.49
N VAL A 51 1.57 15.73 -5.89
CA VAL A 51 2.21 15.24 -4.65
C VAL A 51 3.13 14.06 -4.96
N PRO A 52 4.45 14.29 -5.18
CA PRO A 52 5.42 13.26 -5.51
C PRO A 52 5.82 12.40 -4.30
N LEU A 53 4.86 11.79 -3.63
CA LEU A 53 5.09 10.96 -2.44
C LEU A 53 4.63 9.53 -2.66
N GLU A 54 5.56 8.58 -2.47
CA GLU A 54 5.25 7.16 -2.36
C GLU A 54 5.25 6.74 -0.89
N LEU A 55 4.29 5.89 -0.55
CA LEU A 55 4.16 5.18 0.71
C LEU A 55 4.69 3.76 0.53
N GLU A 56 5.63 3.36 1.38
CA GLU A 56 6.06 1.98 1.53
C GLU A 56 5.38 1.35 2.74
N LEU A 57 4.76 0.20 2.53
CA LEU A 57 4.16 -0.66 3.55
C LEU A 57 4.67 -2.09 3.40
N ALA A 58 4.55 -2.87 4.47
CA ALA A 58 4.70 -4.31 4.43
C ALA A 58 3.47 -5.01 5.02
N ILE A 59 3.12 -6.16 4.46
CA ILE A 59 2.13 -7.09 5.03
C ILE A 59 2.90 -8.27 5.62
N ARG A 60 2.87 -8.37 6.94
CA ARG A 60 3.53 -9.42 7.74
C ARG A 60 2.88 -10.78 7.49
N ILE A 61 3.56 -11.86 7.89
CA ILE A 61 3.07 -13.24 7.71
C ILE A 61 1.74 -13.52 8.41
N ASP A 62 1.40 -12.73 9.43
CA ASP A 62 0.15 -12.77 10.19
C ASP A 62 -0.95 -11.87 9.59
N GLY A 63 -0.67 -11.17 8.49
CA GLY A 63 -1.57 -10.21 7.85
C GLY A 63 -1.46 -8.77 8.36
N THR A 64 -0.65 -8.50 9.40
CA THR A 64 -0.52 -7.14 9.95
C THR A 64 0.14 -6.20 8.93
N ILE A 65 -0.43 -5.00 8.74
CA ILE A 65 0.15 -3.95 7.89
C ILE A 65 1.10 -3.10 8.71
N ILE A 66 2.35 -3.00 8.25
CA ILE A 66 3.41 -2.23 8.89
C ILE A 66 3.82 -1.05 8.02
N PHE A 67 3.83 0.13 8.63
CA PHE A 67 4.40 1.33 8.03
C PHE A 67 5.91 1.20 7.88
N ARG A 68 6.43 1.56 6.71
CA ARG A 68 7.88 1.64 6.48
C ARG A 68 8.33 3.05 6.20
N GLY A 69 7.68 3.78 5.30
CA GLY A 69 8.14 5.13 5.05
C GLY A 69 7.32 5.89 4.03
N TRP A 70 7.53 7.19 4.04
CA TRP A 70 7.21 8.06 2.93
C TRP A 70 8.51 8.46 2.24
N ARG A 71 8.51 8.52 0.92
CA ARG A 71 9.64 9.04 0.15
C ARG A 71 9.18 9.93 -0.98
N PHE A 72 9.96 10.98 -1.24
CA PHE A 72 9.79 11.78 -2.44
C PHE A 72 10.30 10.98 -3.65
N VAL A 73 9.54 11.04 -4.75
CA VAL A 73 9.89 10.40 -6.02
C VAL A 73 9.78 11.41 -7.16
N ASP A 74 10.34 11.11 -8.32
CA ASP A 74 9.98 11.87 -9.51
C ASP A 74 8.46 11.73 -9.75
N PRO A 75 7.69 12.83 -9.94
CA PRO A 75 6.27 12.76 -10.25
C PRO A 75 5.95 11.83 -11.43
N GLN A 76 6.85 11.72 -12.42
CA GLN A 76 6.68 10.84 -13.58
C GLN A 76 6.83 9.35 -13.23
N LEU A 77 7.48 9.04 -12.10
CA LEU A 77 7.69 7.68 -11.60
C LEU A 77 6.69 7.27 -10.52
N ALA A 78 5.90 8.22 -10.00
CA ALA A 78 4.89 7.97 -8.98
C ALA A 78 3.76 7.08 -9.52
N SER A 79 3.67 5.85 -9.02
CA SER A 79 2.62 4.92 -9.42
C SER A 79 1.41 5.00 -8.50
N ARG A 80 0.24 5.31 -9.05
CA ARG A 80 -1.05 5.24 -8.31
C ARG A 80 -1.36 3.85 -7.76
N TYR A 81 -0.93 2.83 -8.51
CA TYR A 81 -1.12 1.46 -8.12
C TYR A 81 0.04 1.03 -7.24
N PHE A 82 -0.28 0.55 -6.05
CA PHE A 82 0.68 -0.11 -5.19
C PHE A 82 1.20 -1.35 -5.92
N ARG A 83 2.51 -1.41 -6.05
CA ARG A 83 3.22 -2.53 -6.69
C ARG A 83 3.81 -3.39 -5.60
N TYR A 84 3.75 -4.70 -5.83
CA TYR A 84 4.53 -5.66 -5.06
C TYR A 84 6.00 -5.46 -5.41
N PHE A 85 6.84 -5.32 -4.39
CA PHE A 85 8.27 -5.48 -4.48
C PHE A 85 8.62 -6.70 -3.64
N ASN A 86 9.27 -7.68 -4.27
CA ASN A 86 9.81 -8.76 -3.47
C ASN A 86 10.96 -8.20 -2.62
N PHE A 87 11.16 -8.72 -1.40
CA PHE A 87 12.22 -8.21 -0.50
C PHE A 87 13.59 -8.19 -1.19
N LYS A 88 13.86 -9.13 -2.10
CA LYS A 88 15.12 -9.26 -2.84
C LYS A 88 15.32 -8.15 -3.88
N GLU A 89 14.26 -7.72 -4.56
CA GLU A 89 14.24 -6.54 -5.45
C GLU A 89 14.52 -5.27 -4.66
N LEU A 90 14.05 -5.21 -3.41
CA LEU A 90 14.22 -4.05 -2.54
C LEU A 90 15.65 -3.91 -2.00
N ILE A 91 16.36 -5.04 -1.79
CA ILE A 91 17.74 -5.08 -1.28
C ILE A 91 18.79 -5.46 -2.35
N GLY A 92 18.39 -5.60 -3.62
CA GLY A 92 19.30 -5.85 -4.74
C GLY A 92 19.90 -7.26 -4.85
N ILE A 93 19.24 -8.29 -4.32
CA ILE A 93 19.70 -9.70 -4.41
C ILE A 93 18.95 -10.42 -5.54
N GLN A 94 19.69 -11.07 -6.45
CA GLN A 94 19.13 -11.72 -7.64
C GLN A 94 18.50 -13.10 -7.37
N ASP A 95 19.04 -13.87 -6.42
CA ASP A 95 18.57 -15.24 -6.14
C ASP A 95 17.92 -15.39 -4.76
N GLY A 96 16.78 -16.08 -4.73
CA GLY A 96 16.16 -16.60 -3.51
C GLY A 96 14.77 -17.17 -3.79
N PRO A 97 14.09 -17.73 -2.78
CA PRO A 97 12.81 -18.41 -2.98
C PRO A 97 11.69 -17.44 -3.34
N GLU A 98 10.79 -17.81 -4.26
CA GLU A 98 9.53 -17.10 -4.46
C GLU A 98 8.76 -17.05 -3.13
N ILE A 99 8.12 -15.92 -2.83
CA ILE A 99 7.27 -15.83 -1.64
C ILE A 99 6.00 -16.63 -1.94
N THR A 100 5.65 -17.56 -1.05
CA THR A 100 4.31 -18.14 -0.98
C THR A 100 3.54 -17.40 0.10
N PRO A 101 2.59 -16.51 -0.26
CA PRO A 101 1.83 -15.76 0.73
C PRO A 101 1.04 -16.66 1.66
N THR A 102 0.96 -16.27 2.93
CA THR A 102 0.09 -16.94 3.90
C THR A 102 -1.38 -16.61 3.62
N PRO A 103 -2.34 -17.43 4.10
CA PRO A 103 -3.75 -17.08 4.03
C PRO A 103 -4.09 -15.73 4.66
N ALA A 104 -3.41 -15.35 5.75
CA ALA A 104 -3.61 -14.06 6.41
C ALA A 104 -3.12 -12.87 5.56
N GLN A 105 -2.00 -13.04 4.86
CA GLN A 105 -1.53 -12.07 3.87
C GLN A 105 -2.52 -11.93 2.72
N CYS A 106 -3.02 -13.04 2.18
CA CYS A 106 -4.03 -13.02 1.12
C CYS A 106 -5.34 -12.34 1.54
N GLU A 107 -5.84 -12.62 2.75
CA GLU A 107 -7.04 -11.96 3.28
C GLU A 107 -6.83 -10.45 3.44
N THR A 108 -5.63 -10.04 3.85
CA THR A 108 -5.28 -8.62 3.97
C THR A 108 -5.23 -7.95 2.61
N VAL A 109 -4.60 -8.59 1.61
CA VAL A 109 -4.58 -8.10 0.23
C VAL A 109 -6.00 -7.98 -0.34
N ALA A 110 -6.85 -8.99 -0.13
CA ALA A 110 -8.24 -8.96 -0.58
C ALA A 110 -9.02 -7.81 0.07
N GLY A 111 -8.85 -7.62 1.39
CA GLY A 111 -9.48 -6.52 2.12
C GLY A 111 -9.00 -5.13 1.69
N LEU A 112 -7.71 -4.99 1.37
CA LEU A 112 -7.16 -3.75 0.81
C LEU A 112 -7.72 -3.47 -0.59
N PHE A 113 -7.79 -4.49 -1.45
CA PHE A 113 -8.37 -4.37 -2.79
C PHE A 113 -9.85 -3.95 -2.73
N SER A 114 -10.63 -4.58 -1.85
CA SER A 114 -12.06 -4.30 -1.70
C SER A 114 -12.36 -2.99 -0.98
N LYS A 115 -11.34 -2.36 -0.41
CA LYS A 115 -11.38 -1.17 0.45
C LYS A 115 -12.08 -1.39 1.79
N ARG A 116 -12.28 -2.66 2.20
CA ARG A 116 -12.76 -3.02 3.54
C ARG A 116 -11.68 -2.80 4.59
N ILE A 117 -10.42 -3.05 4.22
CA ILE A 117 -9.24 -2.67 4.99
C ILE A 117 -8.71 -1.38 4.39
N ARG A 118 -8.38 -0.44 5.27
CA ARG A 118 -7.73 0.83 4.94
C ARG A 118 -6.51 0.99 5.81
N PHE A 119 -5.48 1.62 5.26
CA PHE A 119 -4.30 1.99 6.04
C PHE A 119 -4.50 3.42 6.53
N GLU A 120 -4.81 3.61 7.82
CA GLU A 120 -4.98 4.95 8.42
C GLU A 120 -5.97 5.83 7.64
N GLY A 121 -7.07 5.24 7.17
CA GLY A 121 -8.08 5.91 6.34
C GLY A 121 -7.76 5.95 4.84
N LEU A 122 -6.50 5.70 4.45
CA LEU A 122 -6.09 5.66 3.04
C LEU A 122 -6.65 4.44 2.29
N ARG A 123 -7.15 4.72 1.09
CA ARG A 123 -7.55 3.76 0.05
C ARG A 123 -6.31 3.41 -0.76
N LEU A 124 -5.88 2.16 -0.67
CA LEU A 124 -4.75 1.67 -1.44
C LEU A 124 -5.25 1.00 -2.72
N TYR A 125 -4.83 1.51 -3.87
CA TYR A 125 -5.16 0.89 -5.16
C TYR A 125 -4.13 -0.18 -5.48
N LEU A 126 -4.45 -1.45 -5.26
CA LEU A 126 -3.49 -2.52 -5.50
C LEU A 126 -3.31 -2.79 -7.00
N GLY A 127 -2.07 -2.96 -7.43
CA GLY A 127 -1.72 -3.31 -8.80
C GLY A 127 -1.82 -4.82 -9.07
N ARG A 128 -2.00 -5.18 -10.35
CA ARG A 128 -2.22 -6.57 -10.81
C ARG A 128 -1.19 -7.58 -10.29
N ARG A 129 0.08 -7.19 -10.10
CA ARG A 129 1.13 -8.11 -9.61
C ARG A 129 0.86 -8.59 -8.18
N ILE A 130 0.38 -7.73 -7.28
CA ILE A 130 0.04 -8.12 -5.90
C ILE A 130 -1.09 -9.15 -5.92
N CYS A 131 -2.13 -8.89 -6.72
CA CYS A 131 -3.27 -9.79 -6.82
C CYS A 131 -2.95 -11.13 -7.52
N LYS A 132 -1.84 -11.21 -8.28
CA LYS A 132 -1.34 -12.49 -8.82
C LYS A 132 -0.70 -13.37 -7.75
N ILE A 133 0.04 -12.78 -6.81
CA ILE A 133 0.68 -13.53 -5.72
C ILE A 133 -0.32 -13.88 -4.61
N CYS A 134 -1.31 -13.02 -4.38
CA CYS A 134 -2.40 -13.20 -3.43
C CYS A 134 -3.74 -13.20 -4.20
N PRO A 135 -4.07 -14.29 -4.91
CA PRO A 135 -5.35 -14.40 -5.60
C PRO A 135 -6.49 -14.44 -4.57
N PHE A 136 -7.60 -13.80 -4.92
CA PHE A 136 -8.82 -13.79 -4.11
C PHE A 136 -10.04 -13.93 -5.01
N ASP A 137 -11.12 -14.45 -4.43
CA ASP A 137 -12.41 -14.57 -5.10
C ASP A 137 -13.15 -13.22 -5.03
N ILE A 138 -13.37 -12.62 -6.21
CA ILE A 138 -14.01 -11.30 -6.31
C ILE A 138 -15.48 -11.34 -5.91
N ASP A 139 -16.18 -12.46 -6.09
CA ASP A 139 -17.60 -12.59 -5.76
C ASP A 139 -17.77 -12.77 -4.25
N VAL A 140 -16.89 -13.56 -3.63
CA VAL A 140 -16.82 -13.68 -2.16
C VAL A 140 -16.52 -12.32 -1.55
N GLU A 141 -15.53 -11.60 -2.06
CA GLU A 141 -15.15 -10.30 -1.50
C GLU A 141 -16.23 -9.23 -1.77
N SER A 142 -16.91 -9.27 -2.92
CA SER A 142 -18.06 -8.40 -3.23
C SER A 142 -19.19 -8.59 -2.22
N LYS A 143 -19.48 -9.83 -1.81
CA LYS A 143 -20.46 -10.13 -0.75
C LYS A 143 -20.03 -9.55 0.59
N LYS A 144 -18.75 -9.68 0.97
CA LYS A 144 -18.23 -9.11 2.24
C LYS A 144 -18.40 -7.59 2.31
N VAL A 145 -18.28 -6.88 1.18
CA VAL A 145 -18.41 -5.41 1.14
C VAL A 145 -19.80 -4.91 0.78
N GLY A 146 -20.74 -5.80 0.46
CA GLY A 146 -22.12 -5.44 0.11
C GLY A 146 -22.27 -4.69 -1.21
N ARG A 147 -21.29 -4.79 -2.13
CA ARG A 147 -21.33 -4.16 -3.45
C ARG A 147 -20.50 -4.95 -4.46
N GLN A 148 -20.87 -4.86 -5.74
CA GLN A 148 -20.08 -5.47 -6.80
C GLN A 148 -18.71 -4.82 -6.91
N LEU A 149 -17.66 -5.64 -6.90
CA LEU A 149 -16.29 -5.24 -7.21
C LEU A 149 -15.97 -5.55 -8.69
N TYR A 150 -15.04 -4.77 -9.23
CA TYR A 150 -14.57 -4.88 -10.61
C TYR A 150 -13.04 -4.83 -10.63
N TYR A 151 -12.46 -5.41 -11.69
CA TYR A 151 -11.02 -5.59 -11.89
C TYR A 151 -10.46 -4.67 -12.98
#